data_AF-A0A7W2FVB0-F1
#
_entry.id   AF-A0A7W2FVB0-F1
#
_cell.length_a   1.000
_cell.length_b   1.000
_cell.length_c   1.000
_cell.angle_alpha   90.00
_cell.angle_beta   90.00
_cell.angle_gamma   90.00
#
_symmetry.space_group_name_H-M   'P 1'
#
loop_
_entity.id
_entity.type
_entity.pdbx_description
1 polymer ?
#
loop_
_entity_poly.entity_id
_entity_poly.type
_entity_poly.pdbx_seq_one_letter_code
_entity_poly.pdbx_strand_id
1 'polypeptide(L)'
;DSFLIWRLRNGAAHVTDATNAARTMLYDIHKGAWSAEICTLFDIPLGMLPQVHDCDAEFGTCTPEHLGGAVPILGVAGDQQAATIGQA
;
A
#
# COMPACT_ATOMS: atom_id res chain seq x y z
N ASP A 1 -3.84 4.50 -0.49
CA ASP A 1 -2.71 4.38 -1.44
C ASP A 1 -2.96 3.36 -2.57
N SER A 2 -3.37 2.11 -2.28
CA SER A 2 -3.44 1.02 -3.28
C SER A 2 -4.20 1.35 -4.56
N PHE A 3 -5.34 2.03 -4.43
CA PHE A 3 -6.13 2.46 -5.58
C PHE A 3 -5.35 3.40 -6.52
N LEU A 4 -4.61 4.37 -5.95
CA LEU A 4 -3.82 5.31 -6.74
C LEU A 4 -2.69 4.58 -7.45
N ILE A 5 -1.96 3.72 -6.75
CA ILE A 5 -0.86 2.93 -7.34
C ILE A 5 -1.41 2.03 -8.45
N TRP A 6 -2.52 1.34 -8.21
CA TRP A 6 -3.19 0.50 -9.22
C TRP A 6 -3.53 1.29 -10.49
N ARG A 7 -4.14 2.47 -10.35
CA ARG A 7 -4.53 3.31 -11.49
C ARG A 7 -3.32 3.87 -12.23
N LEU A 8 -2.34 4.39 -11.50
CA LEU A 8 -1.10 4.95 -12.07
C LEU A 8 -0.26 3.90 -12.81
N ARG A 9 -0.46 2.62 -12.51
CA ARG A 9 0.24 1.50 -13.13
C ARG A 9 -0.64 0.63 -14.04
N ASN A 10 -1.83 1.11 -14.43
CA ASN A 10 -2.79 0.37 -15.27
C ASN A 10 -3.07 -1.06 -14.78
N GLY A 11 -3.15 -1.26 -13.47
CA GLY A 11 -3.43 -2.54 -12.83
C GLY A 11 -2.25 -3.51 -12.74
N ALA A 12 -1.03 -3.07 -13.03
CA ALA A 12 0.15 -3.93 -12.99
C ALA A 12 0.57 -4.38 -11.57
N ALA A 13 0.09 -3.71 -10.52
CA ALA A 13 0.40 -4.07 -9.13
C ALA A 13 -0.73 -3.71 -8.18
N HIS A 14 -1.06 -4.64 -7.28
CA HIS A 14 -1.97 -4.43 -6.15
C HIS A 14 -1.16 -4.41 -4.85
N VAL A 15 -0.78 -3.21 -4.43
CA VAL A 15 0.20 -2.99 -3.34
C VAL A 15 -0.27 -1.89 -2.39
N THR A 16 0.22 -1.91 -1.15
CA THR A 16 0.01 -0.88 -0.12
C THR A 16 1.25 -0.73 0.76
N ASP A 17 1.37 0.36 1.51
CA ASP A 17 2.37 0.47 2.58
C ASP A 17 1.83 0.05 3.95
N ALA A 18 2.75 -0.25 4.88
CA ALA A 18 2.40 -0.69 6.22
C ALA A 18 1.55 0.31 7.01
N THR A 19 1.70 1.62 6.79
CA THR A 19 0.95 2.65 7.53
C THR A 19 -0.51 2.74 7.08
N ASN A 20 -0.79 2.54 5.79
CA ASN A 20 -2.17 2.39 5.29
C ASN A 20 -2.75 1.04 5.70
N ALA A 21 -1.99 -0.05 5.58
CA ALA A 21 -2.43 -1.39 6.01
C ALA A 21 -2.86 -1.42 7.48
N ALA A 22 -2.12 -0.77 8.37
CA ALA A 22 -2.42 -0.67 9.80
C ALA A 22 -3.76 0.02 10.13
N ARG A 23 -4.37 0.75 9.19
CA ARG A 23 -5.67 1.42 9.37
C ARG A 23 -6.88 0.57 8.97
N THR A 24 -6.65 -0.64 8.46
CA THR A 24 -7.73 -1.51 7.95
C THR A 24 -8.39 -2.37 9.02
N MET A 25 -7.81 -2.45 10.22
CA MET A 25 -8.10 -3.47 11.25
C MET A 25 -7.74 -4.91 10.85
N LEU A 26 -7.30 -5.17 9.61
CA LEU A 26 -6.96 -6.51 9.11
C LEU A 26 -5.47 -6.84 9.22
N TYR A 27 -4.63 -5.84 9.46
CA TYR A 27 -3.18 -5.96 9.50
C TYR A 27 -2.66 -6.12 10.94
N ASP A 28 -1.88 -7.17 11.18
CA ASP A 28 -1.18 -7.39 12.45
C ASP A 28 0.10 -6.55 12.47
N ILE A 29 0.08 -5.45 13.21
CA ILE A 29 1.20 -4.51 13.31
C ILE A 29 2.42 -5.09 14.04
N HIS A 30 2.26 -6.16 14.83
CA HIS A 30 3.37 -6.81 15.52
C HIS A 30 4.07 -7.82 14.62
N LYS A 31 3.31 -8.51 13.75
CA LYS A 31 3.86 -9.47 12.79
C LYS A 31 4.24 -8.84 11.45
N GLY A 32 3.72 -7.65 11.13
CA GLY A 32 3.93 -7.01 9.84
C GLY A 32 3.27 -7.78 8.69
N ALA A 33 2.07 -8.31 8.91
CA ALA A 33 1.35 -9.09 7.90
C ALA A 33 -0.16 -9.02 8.07
N TRP A 34 -0.91 -9.35 7.01
CA TRP A 34 -2.36 -9.54 7.11
C TRP A 34 -2.69 -10.66 8.12
N SER A 35 -3.62 -10.40 9.03
CA SER A 35 -4.07 -11.36 10.02
C SER A 35 -5.07 -12.33 9.41
N ALA A 36 -4.67 -13.58 9.24
CA ALA A 36 -5.54 -14.65 8.75
C ALA A 36 -6.76 -14.88 9.66
N GLU A 37 -6.58 -14.73 10.98
CA GLU A 37 -7.65 -14.87 11.97
C GLU A 37 -8.72 -13.78 11.78
N ILE A 38 -8.29 -12.53 11.69
CA ILE A 38 -9.22 -11.40 11.51
C ILE A 38 -9.91 -11.47 10.14
N CYS A 39 -9.16 -11.83 9.09
CA CYS A 39 -9.74 -12.01 7.76
C CYS A 39 -10.79 -13.13 7.75
N THR A 40 -10.53 -14.24 8.44
CA THR A 40 -11.52 -15.33 8.59
C THR A 40 -12.76 -14.87 9.34
N LEU A 41 -12.58 -14.08 10.41
CA LEU A 41 -13.70 -13.56 11.21
C LEU A 41 -14.65 -12.67 10.39
N PHE A 42 -14.11 -11.89 9.45
CA PHE A 42 -14.88 -11.00 8.58
C PHE A 42 -15.25 -11.61 7.22
N ASP A 43 -14.96 -12.90 7.00
CA ASP A 43 -15.18 -13.59 5.71
C ASP A 43 -14.49 -12.90 4.52
N ILE A 44 -13.23 -12.49 4.73
CA ILE A 44 -12.40 -11.78 3.74
C ILE A 44 -11.35 -12.75 3.19
N PRO A 45 -11.36 -13.08 1.88
CA PRO A 45 -10.31 -13.89 1.27
C PRO A 45 -8.95 -13.18 1.28
N LEU A 46 -7.92 -13.78 1.90
CA LEU A 46 -6.58 -13.18 1.96
C LEU A 46 -6.02 -12.79 0.57
N GLY A 47 -6.31 -13.58 -0.46
CA GLY A 47 -5.86 -13.33 -1.83
C GLY A 47 -6.44 -12.06 -2.47
N MET A 48 -7.45 -11.43 -1.86
CA MET A 48 -8.00 -10.16 -2.33
C MET A 48 -7.19 -8.95 -1.83
N LEU A 49 -6.35 -9.12 -0.81
CA LEU A 49 -5.65 -8.01 -0.16
C LEU A 49 -4.38 -7.62 -0.94
N PRO A 50 -3.98 -6.35 -0.92
CA PRO A 50 -2.75 -5.91 -1.58
C PRO A 50 -1.51 -6.47 -0.88
N GLN A 51 -0.42 -6.63 -1.63
CA GLN A 51 0.89 -6.90 -1.05
C GLN A 51 1.37 -5.67 -0.27
N VAL A 52 1.82 -5.86 0.97
CA VAL A 52 2.32 -4.79 1.83
C VAL A 52 3.82 -4.63 1.64
N HIS A 53 4.27 -3.39 1.48
CA HIS A 53 5.68 -3.00 1.45
C HIS A 53 5.99 -1.95 2.54
N ASP A 54 7.29 -1.72 2.77
CA ASP A 54 7.75 -0.59 3.59
C ASP A 54 7.45 0.75 2.90
N CYS A 55 7.45 1.83 3.67
CA CYS A 55 7.08 3.16 3.16
C CYS A 55 8.07 3.69 2.10
N ASP A 56 9.31 3.21 2.10
CA ASP A 56 10.43 3.56 1.22
C ASP A 56 10.83 2.41 0.27
N ALA A 57 9.85 1.68 -0.24
CA ALA A 57 10.06 0.56 -1.15
C ALA A 57 9.78 0.90 -2.63
N GLU A 58 10.16 -0.01 -3.54
CA GLU A 58 9.77 0.08 -4.95
C GLU A 58 8.33 -0.40 -5.18
N PHE A 59 7.39 0.54 -5.27
CA PHE A 59 5.99 0.26 -5.66
C PHE A 59 5.83 0.15 -7.20
N GLY A 60 6.96 0.28 -7.91
CA GLY A 60 7.12 0.23 -9.36
C GLY A 60 6.97 1.59 -10.03
N THR A 61 6.66 1.60 -11.31
CA THR A 61 6.72 2.80 -12.15
C THR A 61 5.35 3.16 -12.70
N CYS A 62 4.99 4.44 -12.61
CA CYS A 62 3.81 4.99 -13.25
C CYS A 62 3.93 4.88 -14.78
N THR A 63 2.83 4.51 -15.43
CA THR A 63 2.77 4.41 -16.90
C THR A 63 2.99 5.80 -17.51
N PRO A 64 3.83 5.93 -18.56
CA PRO A 64 4.14 7.22 -19.19
C PRO A 64 2.91 8.04 -19.64
N GLU A 65 1.82 7.37 -20.00
CA GLU A 65 0.56 7.99 -20.43
C GLU A 65 -0.06 8.90 -19.35
N HIS A 66 0.20 8.65 -18.06
CA HIS A 66 -0.39 9.42 -16.97
C HIS A 66 0.37 10.69 -16.62
N LEU A 67 1.70 10.70 -16.79
CA LEU A 67 2.59 11.78 -16.30
C LEU A 67 3.53 12.33 -17.38
N GLY A 68 3.39 11.91 -18.64
CA GLY A 68 4.28 12.30 -19.74
C GLY A 68 5.67 11.65 -19.70
N GLY A 69 5.87 10.67 -18.80
CA GLY A 69 7.13 9.96 -18.62
C GLY A 69 7.01 8.84 -17.58
N ALA A 70 7.96 7.91 -17.60
CA ALA A 70 8.02 6.83 -16.61
C ALA A 70 8.53 7.39 -15.27
N VAL A 71 7.65 7.49 -14.27
CA VAL A 71 8.00 8.04 -12.95
C VAL A 71 7.98 6.92 -11.90
N PRO A 72 9.08 6.65 -11.19
CA PRO A 72 9.10 5.64 -10.14
C PRO A 72 8.30 6.09 -8.90
N ILE A 73 7.57 5.16 -8.29
CA ILE A 73 6.82 5.33 -7.05
C ILE A 73 7.65 4.65 -5.95
N LEU A 74 8.35 5.47 -5.17
CA LEU A 74 9.32 5.01 -4.15
C LEU A 74 8.91 5.35 -2.71
N GLY A 75 7.83 6.11 -2.55
CA GLY A 75 7.40 6.63 -1.26
C GLY A 75 5.89 6.53 -1.12
N VAL A 76 5.42 5.77 -0.14
CA VAL A 76 3.99 5.61 0.16
C VAL A 76 3.80 5.61 1.67
N ALA A 77 2.94 6.51 2.14
CA ALA A 77 2.55 6.58 3.54
C ALA A 77 1.14 7.14 3.66
N GLY A 78 0.46 6.82 4.76
CA GLY A 78 -0.76 7.51 5.21
C GLY A 78 -0.47 8.98 5.46
N ASP A 79 -1.46 9.84 5.22
CA ASP A 79 -1.34 11.29 5.30
C ASP A 79 -0.82 11.79 6.66
N GLN A 80 -1.36 11.28 7.77
CA GLN A 80 -0.93 11.65 9.13
C GLN A 80 0.48 11.16 9.44
N GLN A 81 0.85 9.97 8.96
CA GLN A 81 2.20 9.43 9.13
C GLN A 81 3.21 10.21 8.28
N ALA A 82 2.85 10.58 7.06
CA ALA A 82 3.65 11.45 6.21
C ALA A 82 3.86 12.84 6.85
N ALA A 83 2.81 13.43 7.43
CA ALA A 83 2.92 14.69 8.17
C ALA A 83 3.86 14.56 9.38
N THR A 84 3.82 13.43 10.08
CA THR A 84 4.72 13.15 11.22
C THR A 84 6.18 13.08 10.77
N ILE A 85 6.46 12.39 9.65
CA ILE A 85 7.81 12.31 9.06
C ILE A 85 8.30 13.69 8.63
N GLY A 86 7.44 14.51 8.01
CA GLY A 86 7.81 15.86 7.55
C GLY A 86 8.03 16.89 8.65
N GLN A 87 7.67 16.58 9.90
CA GLN A 87 7.87 17.42 11.09
C GLN A 87 9.05 16.97 11.96
N ALA A 88 9.73 15.88 11.59
CA ALA A 88 10.88 15.33 12.29
C ALA A 88 12.19 16.04 11.93
#